data_AF-A0AA97HCQ4-F1
#
_entry.id   AF-A0AA97HCQ4-F1
#
_cell.length_a   1.000
_cell.length_b   1.000
_cell.length_c   1.000
_cell.angle_alpha   90.00
_cell.angle_beta   90.00
_cell.angle_gamma   90.00
#
_symmetry.space_group_name_H-M   'P 1'
#
loop_
_entity.id
_entity.type
_entity.pdbx_description
1 polymer ?
#
loop_
_entity_poly.entity_id
_entity_poly.type
_entity_poly.pdbx_seq_one_letter_code
_entity_poly.pdbx_strand_id
1 'polypeptide(L)'
;MDYVGRSDLKTVKSLEAVKSALSLEGLPLYAALYAHELLVKLLPLNLPLPDVFTLYRWLIENLHSGAPIAPLLRRFEVGLFSELGMAIDMSSTGRGEALEAGQMYQFHYKFGLRPYYGDIPKQTPMLFVEGQVALNYHSRPVDRQTSVESCERVASQLA
;
A
#
# COMPACT_ATOMS: atom_id res chain seq x y z
N MET A 1 -12.90 17.02 18.05
CA MET A 1 -13.81 15.93 18.45
C MET A 1 -13.62 15.74 19.93
N ASP A 2 -14.70 15.89 20.70
CA ASP A 2 -14.67 15.75 22.15
C ASP A 2 -15.47 14.52 22.55
N TYR A 3 -14.89 13.66 23.39
CA TYR A 3 -15.54 12.45 23.88
C TYR A 3 -15.22 12.19 25.36
N VAL A 4 -16.03 11.36 26.00
CA VAL A 4 -15.84 10.94 27.41
C VAL A 4 -16.10 9.45 27.60
N GLY A 5 -15.65 8.92 28.73
CA GLY A 5 -15.84 7.53 29.12
C GLY A 5 -14.52 6.82 29.41
N ARG A 6 -14.53 5.89 30.37
CA ARG A 6 -13.35 5.09 30.75
C ARG A 6 -13.33 3.71 30.08
N SER A 7 -14.48 3.21 29.61
CA SER A 7 -14.62 1.99 28.80
C SER A 7 -14.04 2.14 27.39
N ASP A 8 -13.88 1.02 26.66
CA ASP A 8 -13.47 1.03 25.24
C ASP A 8 -14.49 1.74 24.35
N LEU A 9 -15.79 1.58 24.64
CA LEU A 9 -16.85 2.35 24.01
C LEU A 9 -16.92 3.74 24.66
N LYS A 10 -16.57 4.78 23.91
CA LYS A 10 -16.62 6.19 24.33
C LYS A 10 -17.91 6.86 23.87
N THR A 11 -18.39 7.82 24.65
CA THR A 11 -19.52 8.69 24.28
C THR A 11 -19.00 9.98 23.66
N VAL A 12 -19.37 10.24 22.40
CA VAL A 12 -19.03 11.48 21.69
C VAL A 12 -19.91 12.62 22.22
N LYS A 13 -19.28 13.71 22.69
CA LYS A 13 -19.98 14.92 23.16
C LYS A 13 -20.20 15.93 22.04
N SER A 14 -19.17 16.11 21.21
CA SER A 14 -19.20 17.06 20.09
C SER A 14 -18.36 16.53 18.93
N LEU A 15 -18.90 16.69 17.73
CA LEU A 15 -18.27 16.34 16.47
C LEU A 15 -18.61 17.40 15.44
N GLU A 16 -17.58 18.05 14.90
CA GLU A 16 -17.72 19.07 13.87
C GLU A 16 -16.97 18.62 12.61
N ALA A 17 -17.58 18.86 11.46
CA ALA A 17 -16.96 18.59 10.17
C ALA A 17 -16.08 19.79 9.77
N VAL A 18 -14.82 19.52 9.41
CA VAL A 18 -13.88 20.55 8.96
C VAL A 18 -14.16 20.98 7.51
N LYS A 19 -14.71 20.08 6.70
CA LYS A 19 -15.05 20.32 5.29
C LYS A 19 -16.30 19.54 4.90
N SER A 20 -16.90 19.91 3.77
CA SER A 20 -17.99 19.14 3.16
C SER A 20 -17.54 17.72 2.82
N ALA A 21 -18.49 16.78 2.87
CA ALA A 21 -18.23 15.39 2.52
C ALA A 21 -17.79 15.26 1.05
N LEU A 22 -16.79 14.41 0.81
CA LEU A 22 -16.41 14.00 -0.52
C LEU A 22 -17.37 12.89 -0.97
N SER A 23 -18.01 13.06 -2.13
CA SER A 23 -18.81 12.00 -2.74
C SER A 23 -17.93 11.12 -3.60
N LEU A 24 -18.03 9.80 -3.41
CA LEU A 24 -17.41 8.78 -4.24
C LEU A 24 -18.52 7.87 -4.75
N GLU A 25 -18.47 7.51 -6.03
CA GLU A 25 -19.46 6.65 -6.68
C GLU A 25 -18.76 5.60 -7.54
N GLY A 26 -19.39 4.45 -7.76
CA GLY A 26 -18.83 3.39 -8.60
C GLY A 26 -17.50 2.82 -8.08
N LEU A 27 -16.53 2.63 -8.97
CA LEU A 27 -15.24 1.99 -8.65
C LEU A 27 -14.45 2.72 -7.53
N PRO A 28 -14.31 4.06 -7.53
CA PRO A 28 -13.69 4.79 -6.43
C PRO A 28 -14.32 4.52 -5.05
N LEU A 29 -15.64 4.36 -4.98
CA LEU A 29 -16.33 4.01 -3.73
C LEU A 29 -15.93 2.61 -3.25
N TYR A 30 -15.92 1.63 -4.15
CA TYR A 30 -15.49 0.27 -3.81
C TYR A 30 -14.01 0.22 -3.41
N ALA A 31 -13.15 1.02 -4.04
CA ALA A 31 -11.75 1.15 -3.66
C ALA A 31 -11.58 1.75 -2.24
N ALA A 32 -12.37 2.77 -1.89
CA ALA A 32 -12.38 3.33 -0.55
C ALA A 32 -12.89 2.35 0.50
N LEU A 33 -13.94 1.57 0.19
CA LEU A 33 -14.46 0.52 1.07
C LEU A 33 -13.42 -0.60 1.29
N TYR A 34 -12.70 -1.00 0.23
CA TYR A 34 -11.59 -1.94 0.34
C TYR A 34 -10.51 -1.43 1.29
N ALA A 35 -10.06 -0.18 1.11
CA ALA A 35 -9.09 0.43 1.99
C ALA A 35 -9.59 0.50 3.45
N HIS A 36 -10.87 0.84 3.64
CA HIS A 36 -11.49 0.85 4.97
C HIS A 36 -11.50 -0.53 5.63
N GLU A 37 -11.83 -1.58 4.88
CA GLU A 37 -11.81 -2.96 5.38
C GLU A 37 -10.41 -3.39 5.84
N LEU A 38 -9.36 -3.02 5.09
CA LEU A 38 -7.98 -3.25 5.50
C LEU A 38 -7.67 -2.57 6.84
N LEU A 39 -8.08 -1.31 7.01
CA LEU A 39 -7.84 -0.59 8.26
C LEU A 39 -8.54 -1.28 9.44
N VAL A 40 -9.80 -1.68 9.28
CA VAL A 40 -10.56 -2.37 10.34
C VAL A 40 -9.93 -3.72 10.71
N LYS A 41 -9.40 -4.46 9.73
CA LYS A 41 -8.81 -5.78 9.95
C LYS A 41 -7.40 -5.75 10.52
N LEU A 42 -6.62 -4.72 10.19
CA LEU A 42 -5.18 -4.70 10.44
C LEU A 42 -4.76 -3.75 11.55
N LEU A 43 -5.50 -2.66 11.79
CA LEU A 43 -5.09 -1.67 12.78
C LEU A 43 -5.34 -2.16 14.20
N PRO A 44 -4.34 -2.05 15.10
CA PRO A 44 -4.54 -2.33 16.51
C PRO A 44 -5.43 -1.25 17.16
N LEU A 45 -6.25 -1.67 18.13
CA LEU A 45 -7.08 -0.77 18.90
C LEU A 45 -6.21 0.17 19.76
N ASN A 46 -6.61 1.44 19.85
CA ASN A 46 -6.00 2.46 20.71
C ASN A 46 -4.51 2.77 20.42
N LEU A 47 -3.98 2.44 19.24
CA LEU A 47 -2.63 2.85 18.83
C LEU A 47 -2.67 4.15 18.01
N PRO A 48 -1.88 5.18 18.37
CA PRO A 48 -1.81 6.39 17.58
C PRO A 48 -0.99 6.16 16.30
N LEU A 49 -1.66 6.20 15.14
CA LEU A 49 -1.05 6.03 13.82
C LEU A 49 -1.38 7.25 12.92
N PRO A 50 -0.78 8.43 13.19
CA PRO A 50 -1.08 9.67 12.46
C PRO A 50 -0.69 9.62 10.98
N ASP A 51 0.38 8.90 10.63
CA ASP A 51 0.84 8.74 9.25
C ASP A 51 -0.14 7.91 8.42
N VAL A 52 -0.73 6.85 9.01
CA VAL A 52 -1.81 6.07 8.36
C VAL A 52 -3.03 6.94 8.08
N PHE A 53 -3.41 7.80 9.02
CA PHE A 53 -4.53 8.72 8.82
C PHE A 53 -4.24 9.72 7.68
N THR A 54 -3.02 10.24 7.61
CA THR A 54 -2.58 11.14 6.52
C THR A 54 -2.62 10.43 5.17
N LEU A 55 -2.13 9.19 5.11
CA LEU A 55 -2.15 8.35 3.91
C LEU A 55 -3.58 8.03 3.45
N TYR A 56 -4.48 7.72 4.39
CA TYR A 56 -5.89 7.47 4.08
C TYR A 56 -6.57 8.72 3.53
N ARG A 57 -6.34 9.91 4.13
CA ARG A 57 -6.86 11.17 3.60
C ARG A 57 -6.39 11.41 2.17
N TRP A 58 -5.09 11.24 1.91
CA TRP A 58 -4.51 11.35 0.58
C TRP A 58 -5.19 10.40 -0.42
N LEU A 59 -5.45 9.15 -0.04
CA LEU A 59 -6.14 8.17 -0.89
C LEU A 59 -7.55 8.67 -1.27
N ILE A 60 -8.36 9.06 -0.29
CA ILE A 60 -9.75 9.49 -0.53
C ILE A 60 -9.79 10.74 -1.41
N GLU A 61 -8.88 11.69 -1.21
CA GLU A 61 -8.80 12.91 -2.03
C GLU A 61 -8.44 12.60 -3.50
N ASN A 62 -7.51 11.67 -3.74
CA ASN A 62 -7.13 11.28 -5.10
C ASN A 62 -8.15 10.36 -5.80
N LEU A 63 -8.87 9.53 -5.03
CA LEU A 63 -10.00 8.77 -5.56
C LEU A 63 -11.13 9.71 -6.00
N HIS A 64 -11.38 10.77 -5.23
CA HIS A 64 -12.36 11.78 -5.58
C HIS A 64 -11.96 12.58 -6.84
N SER A 65 -10.66 12.85 -7.02
CA SER A 65 -10.16 13.55 -8.21
C SER A 65 -10.13 12.70 -9.49
N GLY A 66 -10.49 11.40 -9.41
CA GLY A 66 -10.56 10.51 -10.58
C GLY A 66 -9.21 9.96 -11.05
N ALA A 67 -8.17 9.96 -10.20
CA ALA A 67 -6.89 9.38 -10.59
C ALA A 67 -6.97 7.84 -10.71
N PRO A 68 -6.04 7.19 -11.44
CA PRO A 68 -6.06 5.74 -11.63
C PRO A 68 -6.06 4.96 -10.31
N ILE A 69 -7.09 4.13 -10.11
CA ILE A 69 -7.35 3.46 -8.82
C ILE A 69 -6.24 2.49 -8.41
N ALA A 70 -5.78 1.65 -9.33
CA ALA A 70 -4.81 0.59 -9.00
C ALA A 70 -3.49 1.14 -8.45
N PRO A 71 -2.85 2.17 -9.05
CA PRO A 71 -1.69 2.83 -8.46
C PRO A 71 -1.94 3.45 -7.08
N LEU A 72 -3.11 4.08 -6.88
CA LEU A 72 -3.45 4.69 -5.59
C LEU A 72 -3.58 3.64 -4.48
N LEU A 73 -4.32 2.57 -4.75
CA LEU A 73 -4.46 1.46 -3.80
C LEU A 73 -3.11 0.81 -3.51
N ARG A 74 -2.29 0.58 -4.55
CA ARG A 74 -0.96 -0.01 -4.36
C ARG A 74 -0.08 0.84 -3.45
N ARG A 75 -0.11 2.17 -3.61
CA ARG A 75 0.63 3.10 -2.75
C ARG A 75 0.08 3.11 -1.32
N PHE A 76 -1.24 3.08 -1.16
CA PHE A 76 -1.88 2.99 0.15
C PHE A 76 -1.51 1.69 0.89
N GLU A 77 -1.60 0.53 0.24
CA GLU A 77 -1.26 -0.77 0.82
C GLU A 77 0.20 -0.84 1.28
N VAL A 78 1.13 -0.41 0.42
CA VAL A 78 2.56 -0.42 0.75
C VAL A 78 2.85 0.50 1.93
N GLY A 79 2.26 1.70 1.95
CA GLY A 79 2.40 2.62 3.08
C GLY A 79 1.80 2.05 4.37
N LEU A 80 0.59 1.49 4.30
CA LEU A 80 -0.07 0.85 5.46
C LEU A 80 0.78 -0.29 6.03
N PHE A 81 1.29 -1.19 5.19
CA PHE A 81 2.13 -2.29 5.65
C PHE A 81 3.48 -1.80 6.20
N SER A 82 4.04 -0.73 5.65
CA SER A 82 5.26 -0.11 6.19
C SER A 82 5.04 0.42 7.60
N GLU A 83 3.95 1.17 7.84
CA GLU A 83 3.60 1.70 9.18
C GLU A 83 3.32 0.59 10.19
N LEU A 84 2.83 -0.57 9.74
CA LEU A 84 2.63 -1.75 10.57
C LEU A 84 3.90 -2.59 10.77
N GLY A 85 5.06 -2.17 10.23
CA GLY A 85 6.32 -2.92 10.31
C GLY A 85 6.35 -4.20 9.48
N MET A 86 5.45 -4.33 8.49
CA MET A 86 5.30 -5.47 7.58
C MET A 86 5.78 -5.14 6.17
N ALA A 87 6.74 -4.22 6.03
CA ALA A 87 7.30 -3.87 4.73
C ALA A 87 7.97 -5.09 4.07
N ILE A 88 7.78 -5.23 2.76
CA ILE A 88 8.45 -6.28 1.99
C ILE A 88 9.87 -5.80 1.68
N ASP A 89 10.87 -6.49 2.21
CA ASP A 89 12.25 -6.26 1.79
C ASP A 89 12.49 -6.88 0.41
N MET A 90 12.76 -6.03 -0.57
CA MET A 90 13.17 -6.40 -1.93
C MET A 90 14.58 -5.92 -2.26
N SER A 91 15.38 -5.57 -1.24
CA SER A 91 16.79 -5.18 -1.42
C SER A 91 17.74 -6.37 -1.45
N SER A 92 17.34 -7.50 -0.88
CA SER A 92 18.16 -8.69 -0.71
C SER A 92 17.36 -9.98 -0.82
N THR A 93 18.06 -11.11 -0.96
CA THR A 93 17.42 -12.43 -0.86
C THR A 93 16.96 -12.69 0.57
N GLY A 94 16.13 -13.71 0.78
CA GLY A 94 15.78 -14.18 2.13
C GLY A 94 16.95 -14.59 3.02
N ARG A 95 18.16 -14.70 2.45
CA ARG A 95 19.41 -15.00 3.16
C ARG A 95 20.28 -13.75 3.37
N GLY A 96 19.83 -12.58 2.91
CA GLY A 96 20.59 -11.33 2.96
C GLY A 96 21.63 -11.17 1.85
N GLU A 97 21.56 -11.98 0.79
CA GLU A 97 22.47 -11.87 -0.36
C GLU A 97 22.00 -10.74 -1.29
N ALA A 98 22.94 -10.06 -1.95
CA ALA A 98 22.61 -9.02 -2.92
C ALA A 98 21.84 -9.61 -4.12
N LEU A 99 20.92 -8.83 -4.68
CA LEU A 99 20.18 -9.22 -5.87
C LEU A 99 20.99 -8.93 -7.13
N GLU A 100 20.96 -9.87 -8.08
CA GLU A 100 21.52 -9.71 -9.42
C GLU A 100 20.43 -9.21 -10.37
N ALA A 101 20.70 -8.14 -11.12
CA ALA A 101 19.69 -7.45 -11.92
C ALA A 101 18.97 -8.37 -12.92
N GLY A 102 19.70 -9.26 -13.60
CA GLY A 102 19.15 -10.19 -14.60
C GLY A 102 18.71 -11.54 -14.05
N GLN A 103 18.80 -11.77 -12.74
CA GLN A 103 18.38 -13.01 -12.11
C GLN A 103 16.88 -12.96 -11.78
N MET A 104 16.18 -14.07 -12.03
CA MET A 104 14.79 -14.22 -11.61
C MET A 104 14.72 -14.70 -10.17
N TYR A 105 13.83 -14.10 -9.39
CA TYR A 105 13.58 -14.46 -8.01
C TYR A 105 12.12 -14.87 -7.82
N GLN A 106 11.90 -15.91 -7.03
CA GLN A 106 10.60 -16.28 -6.53
C GLN A 106 10.36 -15.57 -5.19
N PHE A 107 9.26 -14.82 -5.07
CA PHE A 107 8.86 -14.24 -3.80
C PHE A 107 8.12 -15.27 -2.93
N HIS A 108 8.59 -15.46 -1.71
CA HIS A 108 7.93 -16.27 -0.69
C HIS A 108 7.60 -15.41 0.53
N TYR A 109 6.32 -15.33 0.89
CA TYR A 109 5.82 -14.46 1.98
C TYR A 109 6.58 -14.57 3.32
N LYS A 110 7.03 -15.78 3.72
CA LYS A 110 7.87 -15.97 4.94
C LYS A 110 9.37 -15.81 4.75
N PHE A 111 9.87 -15.98 3.54
CA PHE A 111 11.30 -16.22 3.29
C PHE A 111 11.88 -15.23 2.29
N GLY A 112 11.17 -14.16 1.94
CA GLY A 112 11.63 -13.16 0.98
C GLY A 112 11.90 -13.72 -0.41
N LEU A 113 12.87 -13.10 -1.10
CA LEU A 113 13.25 -13.45 -2.46
C LEU A 113 14.20 -14.66 -2.47
N ARG A 114 13.93 -15.63 -3.35
CA ARG A 114 14.76 -16.81 -3.57
C ARG A 114 15.18 -16.90 -5.04
N PRO A 115 16.47 -17.07 -5.34
CA PRO A 115 16.91 -17.26 -6.72
C PRO A 115 16.18 -18.42 -7.38
N TYR A 116 15.69 -18.19 -8.60
CA TYR A 116 15.03 -19.20 -9.41
C TYR A 116 15.90 -19.60 -10.58
N TYR A 117 16.26 -20.88 -10.64
CA TYR A 117 17.13 -21.45 -11.68
C TYR A 117 16.41 -22.39 -12.65
N GLY A 118 15.07 -22.46 -12.60
CA GLY A 118 14.27 -23.35 -13.43
C GLY A 118 13.79 -22.72 -14.75
N ASP A 119 13.12 -23.52 -15.58
CA ASP A 119 12.44 -23.05 -16.79
C ASP A 119 11.30 -22.06 -16.47
N ILE A 120 10.94 -21.18 -17.40
CA ILE A 120 9.87 -20.18 -17.22
C ILE A 120 8.60 -20.85 -16.63
N PRO A 121 8.12 -20.41 -15.45
CA PRO A 121 7.02 -21.07 -14.75
C PRO A 121 5.73 -21.03 -15.58
N LYS A 122 5.19 -22.22 -15.89
CA LYS A 122 4.03 -22.39 -16.80
C LYS A 122 2.66 -22.10 -16.16
N GLN A 123 2.58 -21.94 -14.84
CA GLN A 123 1.37 -21.60 -14.09
C GLN A 123 1.72 -20.70 -12.89
N THR A 124 0.93 -19.66 -12.65
CA THR A 124 1.12 -18.72 -11.53
C THR A 124 -0.07 -18.78 -10.57
N PRO A 125 0.21 -18.92 -9.26
CA PRO A 125 0.09 -17.72 -8.43
C PRO A 125 1.37 -17.42 -7.63
N MET A 126 2.54 -17.85 -8.12
CA MET A 126 3.82 -17.51 -7.50
C MET A 126 4.40 -16.26 -8.15
N LEU A 127 4.58 -15.21 -7.35
CA LEU A 127 5.08 -13.91 -7.78
C LEU A 127 6.59 -14.05 -8.08
N PHE A 128 6.91 -14.23 -9.37
CA PHE A 128 8.29 -14.14 -9.85
C PHE A 128 8.62 -12.70 -10.20
N VAL A 129 9.81 -12.25 -9.82
CA VAL A 129 10.28 -10.88 -9.98
C VAL A 129 11.72 -10.91 -10.47
N GLU A 130 12.02 -10.16 -11.52
CA GLU A 130 13.39 -9.92 -11.97
C GLU A 130 14.14 -9.04 -10.95
N GLY A 131 15.41 -9.30 -10.70
CA GLY A 131 16.21 -8.57 -9.72
C GLY A 131 16.18 -7.06 -9.92
N GLN A 132 16.22 -6.57 -11.17
CA GLN A 132 16.11 -5.14 -11.44
C GLN A 132 14.77 -4.53 -10.97
N VAL A 133 13.66 -5.25 -11.12
CA VAL A 133 12.34 -4.81 -10.66
C VAL A 133 12.27 -4.77 -9.14
N ALA A 134 12.86 -5.76 -8.47
CA ALA A 134 12.96 -5.79 -7.00
C ALA A 134 13.80 -4.61 -6.46
N LEU A 135 14.94 -4.33 -7.10
CA LEU A 135 15.78 -3.17 -6.77
C LEU A 135 15.03 -1.84 -6.98
N ASN A 136 14.23 -1.74 -8.04
CA ASN A 136 13.37 -0.57 -8.29
C ASN A 136 12.25 -0.44 -7.25
N TYR A 137 11.72 -1.55 -6.73
CA TYR A 137 10.72 -1.53 -5.66
C TYR A 137 11.28 -0.93 -4.36
N HIS A 138 12.50 -1.32 -3.99
CA HIS A 138 13.17 -0.80 -2.79
C HIS A 138 13.60 0.68 -2.95
N SER A 139 14.07 1.06 -4.13
CA SER A 139 14.60 2.41 -4.39
C SER A 139 13.55 3.47 -4.68
N ARG A 140 12.25 3.13 -4.75
CA ARG A 140 11.19 4.13 -4.85
C ARG A 140 11.09 4.90 -3.53
N PRO A 141 11.42 6.20 -3.50
CA PRO A 141 11.04 7.00 -2.34
C PRO A 141 9.51 6.91 -2.21
N VAL A 142 9.02 6.59 -1.01
CA VAL A 142 7.64 6.87 -0.62
C VAL A 142 7.55 8.38 -0.52
N ASP A 143 7.51 9.04 -1.67
CA ASP A 143 7.66 10.47 -1.76
C ASP A 143 6.36 11.10 -1.27
N ARG A 144 6.41 11.77 -0.11
CA ARG A 144 5.28 12.30 0.63
C ARG A 144 4.51 13.40 -0.12
N GLN A 145 4.96 13.83 -1.30
CA GLN A 145 4.34 14.95 -2.01
C GLN A 145 4.21 14.87 -3.55
N THR A 146 4.69 13.84 -4.26
CA THR A 146 4.72 13.95 -5.73
C THR A 146 3.40 13.63 -6.44
N SER A 147 3.07 14.60 -7.30
CA SER A 147 1.94 14.80 -8.19
C SER A 147 1.66 13.63 -9.12
N VAL A 148 0.38 13.56 -9.53
CA VAL A 148 -0.30 12.55 -10.35
C VAL A 148 0.39 12.21 -11.70
N GLU A 149 1.36 13.00 -12.16
CA GLU A 149 1.99 12.90 -13.49
C GLU A 149 2.86 11.65 -13.71
N SER A 150 3.37 10.99 -12.66
CA SER A 150 4.22 9.79 -12.82
C SER A 150 3.43 8.47 -13.02
N CYS A 151 2.11 8.47 -12.85
CA CYS A 151 1.28 7.25 -13.01
C CYS A 151 1.09 6.82 -14.48
N GLU A 152 1.22 7.73 -15.45
CA GLU A 152 1.00 7.39 -16.87
C GLU A 152 2.11 6.51 -17.47
N ARG A 153 3.33 6.59 -16.94
CA ARG A 153 4.51 5.92 -17.55
C ARG A 153 4.71 4.47 -17.13
N VAL A 154 4.03 3.99 -16.09
CA VAL A 154 4.20 2.61 -15.59
C VAL A 154 3.05 1.69 -15.99
N ALA A 155 1.83 2.23 -16.16
CA ALA A 155 0.71 1.46 -16.72
C ALA A 155 0.95 1.02 -18.17
N SER A 156 1.85 1.72 -18.88
CA SER A 156 2.24 1.45 -20.27
C SER A 156 3.36 0.40 -20.42
N GLN A 157 3.98 -0.06 -19.33
CA GLN A 157 5.05 -1.08 -19.38
C GLN A 157 4.62 -2.47 -18.90
N LEU A 158 3.35 -2.65 -18.51
CA LEU A 158 2.79 -3.94 -18.10
C LEU A 158 1.45 -4.26 -18.81
N ALA A 159 1.22 -3.66 -19.98
CA ALA A 159 0.11 -3.99 -20.89
C ALA A 159 0.65 -4.55 -22.21
#